data_AF-A0A526TYT8-F1
#
_entry.id   AF-A0A526TYT8-F1
#
_cell.length_a   1.000
_cell.length_b   1.000
_cell.length_c   1.000
_cell.angle_alpha   90.00
_cell.angle_beta   90.00
_cell.angle_gamma   90.00
#
_symmetry.space_group_name_H-M   'P 1'
#
loop_
_entity.id
_entity.type
_entity.pdbx_description
1 polymer ?
#
loop_
_entity_poly.entity_id
_entity_poly.type
_entity_poly.pdbx_seq_one_letter_code
_entity_poly.pdbx_strand_id
1 'polypeptide(L)'
;LLAALEASHVDVAFGADGSMSAGPGGSNSSAGGDFSVPPGGIGDGFDLSALLPPTALQLGLLERRELFPSIVDRQVSVTATSLLAPTEAASETGLNGGQTQSPGSDAPSNAETSGIGTISIDAPDGIGSIVINGVTVTGVGQQIPGDFGFLTIVSFNPSTGAIEYNYTVTESVAHPNQTNGFDPNDTVPDNFSITVTDVDGDSASTTFAVAIVDDVPTAVADIDSVTEDGATVADGNVI
;
A
#
# COMPACT_ATOMS: atom_id res chain seq x y z
N LEU A 1 -72.89 -55.68 12.21
CA LEU A 1 -72.80 -54.20 12.33
C LEU A 1 -74.15 -53.54 12.05
N LEU A 2 -74.82 -53.86 10.92
CA LEU A 2 -76.13 -53.30 10.56
C LEU A 2 -77.23 -53.54 11.63
N ALA A 3 -77.27 -54.74 12.24
CA ALA A 3 -78.20 -55.07 13.32
C ALA A 3 -77.95 -54.32 14.64
N ALA A 4 -76.79 -53.68 14.83
CA ALA A 4 -76.49 -52.88 16.02
C ALA A 4 -76.87 -51.39 15.87
N LEU A 5 -77.04 -50.91 14.63
CA LEU A 5 -77.43 -49.52 14.34
C LEU A 5 -78.96 -49.31 14.43
N GLU A 6 -79.77 -50.29 14.02
CA GLU A 6 -81.24 -50.20 14.13
C GLU A 6 -81.71 -50.14 15.61
N ALA A 7 -80.99 -50.79 16.52
CA ALA A 7 -81.28 -50.71 17.96
C ALA A 7 -81.00 -49.33 18.58
N SER A 8 -80.30 -48.44 17.86
CA SER A 8 -79.93 -47.09 18.32
C SER A 8 -80.75 -45.97 17.67
N HIS A 9 -81.85 -46.30 16.96
CA HIS A 9 -82.67 -45.32 16.21
C HIS A 9 -81.84 -44.47 15.21
N VAL A 10 -80.85 -45.08 14.58
CA VAL A 10 -80.05 -44.47 13.51
C VAL A 10 -80.55 -45.00 12.18
N ASP A 11 -81.13 -44.13 11.36
CA ASP A 11 -81.53 -44.48 10.00
C ASP A 11 -80.29 -44.49 9.09
N VAL A 12 -80.17 -45.55 8.29
CA VAL A 12 -79.07 -45.75 7.35
C VAL A 12 -79.62 -45.72 5.93
N ALA A 13 -79.14 -44.79 5.12
CA ALA A 13 -79.50 -44.70 3.71
C ALA A 13 -78.31 -45.06 2.82
N PHE A 14 -78.58 -45.77 1.73
CA PHE A 14 -77.59 -46.16 0.71
C PHE A 14 -77.78 -45.31 -0.54
N GLY A 15 -76.72 -44.61 -0.96
CA GLY A 15 -76.66 -43.91 -2.24
C GLY A 15 -76.49 -44.87 -3.41
N ALA A 16 -76.94 -44.47 -4.60
CA ALA A 16 -76.80 -45.26 -5.83
C ALA A 16 -75.33 -45.44 -6.27
N ASP A 17 -74.40 -44.67 -5.70
CA ASP A 17 -72.95 -44.72 -5.89
C ASP A 17 -72.23 -45.58 -4.84
N GLY A 18 -72.97 -46.24 -3.94
CA GLY A 18 -72.41 -47.08 -2.88
C GLY A 18 -71.97 -46.31 -1.62
N SER A 19 -72.27 -45.01 -1.53
CA SER A 19 -72.05 -44.25 -0.30
C SER A 19 -73.07 -44.62 0.78
N MET A 20 -72.65 -44.60 2.05
CA MET A 20 -73.50 -44.82 3.22
C MET A 20 -73.53 -43.54 4.06
N SER A 21 -74.74 -43.07 4.39
CA SER A 21 -74.94 -41.97 5.34
C SER A 21 -75.79 -42.45 6.51
N ALA A 22 -75.36 -42.13 7.73
CA ALA A 22 -76.05 -42.47 8.97
C ALA A 22 -76.27 -41.20 9.79
N GLY A 23 -77.51 -40.95 10.20
CA GLY A 23 -77.89 -39.75 10.94
C GLY A 23 -78.88 -40.06 12.08
N PRO A 24 -78.97 -39.20 13.11
CA PRO A 24 -79.97 -39.34 14.16
C PRO A 24 -81.36 -39.26 13.53
N GLY A 25 -82.24 -40.24 13.79
CA GLY A 25 -83.58 -40.38 13.22
C GLY A 25 -84.58 -39.31 13.66
N GLY A 26 -84.29 -38.05 13.37
CA GLY A 26 -85.17 -36.90 13.51
C GLY A 26 -85.23 -36.15 12.19
N SER A 27 -86.44 -35.99 11.65
CA SER A 27 -86.70 -35.24 10.43
C SER A 27 -86.28 -33.78 10.58
N ASN A 28 -85.03 -33.48 10.27
CA ASN A 28 -84.57 -32.12 10.05
C ASN A 28 -84.48 -31.93 8.53
N SER A 29 -85.65 -31.66 7.93
CA SER A 29 -85.73 -31.15 6.57
C SER A 29 -84.76 -29.98 6.44
N SER A 30 -83.85 -30.09 5.47
CA SER A 30 -82.93 -29.03 5.06
C SER A 30 -83.69 -27.70 4.98
N ALA A 31 -83.16 -26.66 5.62
CA ALA A 31 -83.64 -25.29 5.50
C ALA A 31 -83.29 -24.69 4.13
N GLY A 32 -83.59 -25.43 3.06
CA GLY A 32 -83.63 -24.93 1.70
C GLY A 32 -84.74 -23.88 1.66
N GLY A 33 -84.37 -22.64 1.95
CA GLY A 33 -85.25 -21.49 1.87
C GLY A 33 -85.96 -21.44 0.52
N ASP A 34 -87.17 -20.91 0.56
CA ASP A 34 -87.94 -20.57 -0.61
C ASP A 34 -87.12 -19.60 -1.50
N PHE A 35 -86.71 -20.08 -2.69
CA PHE A 35 -86.01 -19.30 -3.71
C PHE A 35 -86.92 -18.26 -4.41
N SER A 36 -88.10 -17.93 -3.86
CA SER A 36 -89.02 -16.91 -4.37
C SER A 36 -88.45 -15.50 -4.37
N VAL A 37 -87.38 -15.26 -3.61
CA VAL A 37 -86.58 -14.05 -3.73
C VAL A 37 -85.36 -14.39 -4.59
N PRO A 38 -85.28 -13.85 -5.83
CA PRO A 38 -84.05 -13.97 -6.62
C PRO A 38 -82.88 -13.47 -5.75
N PRO A 39 -81.74 -14.19 -5.72
CA PRO A 39 -80.53 -13.66 -5.10
C PRO A 39 -80.32 -12.25 -5.66
N GLY A 40 -80.27 -11.24 -4.78
CA GLY A 40 -79.95 -9.89 -5.20
C GLY A 40 -78.68 -9.95 -6.02
N GLY A 41 -78.69 -9.31 -7.20
CA GLY A 41 -77.52 -9.28 -8.07
C GLY A 41 -76.30 -8.85 -7.27
N ILE A 42 -75.17 -9.53 -7.43
CA ILE A 42 -73.91 -9.33 -6.71
C ILE A 42 -73.25 -7.96 -6.96
N GLY A 43 -74.01 -6.97 -7.43
CA GLY A 43 -73.51 -5.75 -8.00
C GLY A 43 -72.72 -6.01 -9.27
N ASP A 44 -72.48 -4.96 -10.02
CA ASP A 44 -71.61 -4.99 -11.17
C ASP A 44 -70.21 -5.32 -10.63
N GLY A 45 -69.65 -6.47 -11.04
CA GLY A 45 -68.36 -6.98 -10.55
C GLY A 45 -67.14 -6.13 -10.94
N PHE A 46 -67.32 -4.84 -11.21
CA PHE A 46 -66.31 -3.94 -11.70
C PHE A 46 -66.48 -2.55 -11.09
N ASP A 47 -65.87 -2.36 -9.92
CA ASP A 47 -65.18 -1.10 -9.66
C ASP A 47 -63.68 -1.32 -9.33
N LEU A 48 -63.16 -2.49 -9.72
CA LEU A 48 -61.72 -2.80 -9.71
C LEU A 48 -61.08 -2.70 -11.10
N SER A 49 -61.85 -2.34 -12.13
CA SER A 49 -61.34 -2.03 -13.47
C SER A 49 -60.72 -0.64 -13.57
N ALA A 50 -60.67 0.13 -12.48
CA ALA A 50 -59.61 1.12 -12.30
C ALA A 50 -58.28 0.39 -12.03
N LEU A 51 -57.91 -0.52 -12.94
CA LEU A 51 -56.51 -0.84 -13.14
C LEU A 51 -55.85 0.52 -13.31
N LEU A 52 -54.98 0.85 -12.37
CA LEU A 52 -54.03 1.94 -12.54
C LEU A 52 -53.54 1.86 -13.99
N PRO A 53 -53.65 2.94 -14.80
CA PRO A 53 -53.05 2.93 -16.12
C PRO A 53 -51.61 2.42 -15.97
N PRO A 54 -51.02 1.71 -16.95
CA PRO A 54 -49.77 0.96 -16.79
C PRO A 54 -48.55 1.76 -16.26
N THR A 55 -48.69 3.06 -16.02
CA THR A 55 -47.73 3.99 -15.42
C THR A 55 -48.03 4.42 -13.97
N ALA A 56 -49.17 4.05 -13.37
CA ALA A 56 -49.57 4.57 -12.06
C ALA A 56 -49.08 3.75 -10.84
N LEU A 57 -48.26 2.71 -11.09
CA LEU A 57 -47.26 2.27 -10.11
C LEU A 57 -45.94 3.00 -10.39
N GLN A 58 -45.89 4.27 -10.00
CA GLN A 58 -44.60 4.95 -9.85
C GLN A 58 -43.96 4.41 -8.56
N LEU A 59 -43.31 3.25 -8.66
CA LEU A 59 -42.21 2.97 -7.74
C LEU A 59 -41.29 4.18 -7.89
N GLY A 60 -41.08 4.95 -6.83
CA GLY A 60 -40.04 5.97 -6.83
C GLY A 60 -38.78 5.33 -7.41
N LEU A 61 -38.00 6.10 -8.17
CA LEU A 61 -36.65 5.64 -8.55
C LEU A 61 -36.06 5.01 -7.30
N LEU A 62 -35.62 3.75 -7.38
CA LEU A 62 -34.87 3.13 -6.29
C LEU A 62 -33.84 4.18 -5.90
N GLU A 63 -34.03 4.77 -4.72
CA GLU A 63 -33.03 5.63 -4.15
C GLU A 63 -31.90 4.65 -3.91
N ARG A 64 -30.95 4.59 -4.85
CA ARG A 64 -29.70 3.87 -4.66
C ARG A 64 -29.02 4.63 -3.55
N ARG A 65 -29.38 4.29 -2.32
CA ARG A 65 -28.61 4.69 -1.15
C ARG A 65 -27.33 3.90 -1.30
N GLU A 66 -26.28 4.58 -1.74
CA GLU A 66 -24.91 4.06 -1.72
C GLU A 66 -24.63 3.60 -0.28
N LEU A 67 -24.78 2.30 -0.03
CA LEU A 67 -24.57 1.71 1.30
C LEU A 67 -23.07 1.63 1.64
N PHE A 68 -22.23 1.87 0.65
CA PHE A 68 -20.81 2.08 0.77
C PHE A 68 -20.59 3.52 0.31
N PRO A 69 -20.36 4.51 1.19
CA PRO A 69 -19.68 5.72 0.71
C PRO A 69 -18.44 5.21 0.00
N SER A 70 -18.23 5.62 -1.26
CA SER A 70 -16.97 5.38 -1.94
C SER A 70 -15.85 5.69 -0.96
N ILE A 71 -14.99 4.71 -0.66
CA ILE A 71 -13.74 5.00 0.04
C ILE A 71 -13.12 6.10 -0.79
N VAL A 72 -12.91 7.26 -0.16
CA VAL A 72 -12.27 8.38 -0.86
C VAL A 72 -10.86 7.90 -1.11
N ASP A 73 -10.58 7.59 -2.36
CA ASP A 73 -9.26 7.26 -2.88
C ASP A 73 -8.37 8.50 -2.80
N ARG A 74 -7.34 8.44 -1.96
CA ARG A 74 -6.45 9.56 -1.64
C ARG A 74 -5.03 9.21 -2.08
N GLN A 75 -4.56 9.97 -3.06
CA GLN A 75 -3.22 9.82 -3.60
C GLN A 75 -2.12 9.83 -2.54
N VAL A 76 -1.12 8.98 -2.76
CA VAL A 76 0.16 9.01 -2.05
C VAL A 76 1.10 10.08 -2.62
N SER A 77 1.93 10.67 -1.76
CA SER A 77 3.05 11.53 -2.15
C SER A 77 4.32 11.20 -1.38
N VAL A 78 5.48 11.48 -1.99
CA VAL A 78 6.80 11.25 -1.40
C VAL A 78 7.75 12.39 -1.75
N THR A 79 8.51 12.85 -0.77
CA THR A 79 9.59 13.83 -0.93
C THR A 79 10.85 13.30 -0.24
N ALA A 80 12.01 13.41 -0.89
CA ALA A 80 13.30 13.00 -0.35
C ALA A 80 14.30 14.15 -0.47
N THR A 81 15.08 14.37 0.58
CA THR A 81 16.08 15.44 0.66
C THR A 81 17.37 15.00 -0.02
N SER A 82 17.86 15.71 -1.04
CA SER A 82 19.19 15.41 -1.60
C SER A 82 20.30 16.07 -0.77
N LEU A 83 21.40 15.35 -0.53
CA LEU A 83 22.57 15.83 0.21
C LEU A 83 23.67 16.23 -0.77
N LEU A 84 23.48 17.37 -1.44
CA LEU A 84 24.36 17.84 -2.51
C LEU A 84 25.34 18.92 -2.07
N ALA A 85 25.12 19.52 -0.90
CA ALA A 85 26.04 20.50 -0.35
C ALA A 85 27.31 19.79 0.15
N PRO A 86 28.52 20.35 -0.06
CA PRO A 86 29.76 19.72 0.39
C PRO A 86 29.83 19.48 1.91
N THR A 87 29.09 20.25 2.70
CA THR A 87 29.00 20.09 4.16
C THR A 87 28.12 18.92 4.61
N GLU A 88 27.34 18.34 3.70
CA GLU A 88 26.39 17.26 3.96
C GLU A 88 26.71 15.99 3.15
N ALA A 89 27.51 16.14 2.10
CA ALA A 89 27.99 15.09 1.22
C ALA A 89 28.85 14.05 1.95
N ALA A 90 28.98 12.87 1.35
CA ALA A 90 30.07 11.96 1.69
C ALA A 90 31.36 12.43 0.98
N SER A 91 32.53 12.04 1.48
CA SER A 91 33.82 12.38 0.87
C SER A 91 34.76 11.20 0.84
N GLU A 92 35.49 11.08 -0.26
CA GLU A 92 36.53 10.07 -0.45
C GLU A 92 37.71 10.23 0.53
N THR A 93 37.82 11.40 1.15
CA THR A 93 38.85 11.73 2.15
C THR A 93 38.97 10.67 3.24
N GLY A 94 37.85 10.10 3.69
CA GLY A 94 37.80 9.09 4.75
C GLY A 94 37.93 7.64 4.27
N LEU A 95 38.07 7.38 2.96
CA LEU A 95 38.16 6.01 2.45
C LEU A 95 39.42 5.31 2.96
N ASN A 96 39.27 4.08 3.44
CA ASN A 96 40.38 3.34 4.05
C ASN A 96 41.33 2.65 3.04
N GLY A 97 41.02 2.65 1.75
CA GLY A 97 41.85 2.07 0.70
C GLY A 97 41.67 0.56 0.47
N GLY A 98 41.48 -0.23 1.52
CA GLY A 98 41.31 -1.68 1.38
C GLY A 98 42.42 -2.35 0.54
N GLN A 99 42.07 -3.38 -0.24
CA GLN A 99 43.02 -4.12 -1.10
C GLN A 99 42.99 -3.67 -2.57
N THR A 100 41.98 -2.90 -2.97
CA THR A 100 41.65 -2.63 -4.37
C THR A 100 41.87 -1.17 -4.77
N GLN A 101 42.14 -0.28 -3.82
CA GLN A 101 42.33 1.15 -4.03
C GLN A 101 43.31 1.73 -3.00
N SER A 102 43.71 2.98 -3.20
CA SER A 102 44.50 3.70 -2.21
C SER A 102 43.59 4.27 -1.12
N PRO A 103 44.07 4.44 0.12
CA PRO A 103 43.33 5.20 1.12
C PRO A 103 43.17 6.66 0.67
N GLY A 104 42.07 7.26 1.11
CA GLY A 104 41.84 8.69 0.99
C GLY A 104 42.82 9.49 1.85
N SER A 105 42.88 10.79 1.57
CA SER A 105 43.84 11.72 2.15
C SER A 105 43.79 11.87 3.68
N ASP A 106 42.68 11.50 4.33
CA ASP A 106 42.55 11.37 5.78
C ASP A 106 41.70 10.14 6.14
N ALA A 107 42.14 8.96 5.67
CA ALA A 107 41.50 7.67 5.90
C ALA A 107 41.12 7.32 7.37
N PRO A 108 41.81 7.83 8.41
CA PRO A 108 41.38 7.62 9.79
C PRO A 108 40.12 8.42 10.20
N SER A 109 39.65 9.36 9.38
CA SER A 109 38.43 10.13 9.61
C SER A 109 37.17 9.30 9.35
N ASN A 110 36.01 9.95 9.41
CA ASN A 110 34.70 9.37 9.07
C ASN A 110 34.01 10.13 7.92
N ALA A 111 34.80 10.86 7.11
CA ALA A 111 34.30 11.74 6.06
C ALA A 111 33.59 10.98 4.92
N GLU A 112 33.82 9.66 4.80
CA GLU A 112 33.14 8.77 3.86
C GLU A 112 31.65 8.61 4.16
N THR A 113 31.18 9.05 5.34
CA THR A 113 29.76 9.05 5.70
C THR A 113 29.17 10.44 5.64
N SER A 114 28.08 10.57 4.89
CA SER A 114 27.32 11.82 4.72
C SER A 114 26.66 12.30 6.01
N GLY A 115 26.10 13.52 5.95
CA GLY A 115 25.10 13.97 6.90
C GLY A 115 23.80 13.14 6.85
N ILE A 116 22.80 13.58 7.62
CA ILE A 116 21.49 12.91 7.69
C ILE A 116 20.53 13.50 6.65
N GLY A 117 20.05 12.65 5.75
CA GLY A 117 18.96 12.95 4.82
C GLY A 117 17.63 12.47 5.38
N THR A 118 16.54 13.01 4.83
CA THR A 118 15.16 12.70 5.25
C THR A 118 14.28 12.36 4.08
N ILE A 119 13.33 11.45 4.30
CA ILE A 119 12.26 11.10 3.37
C ILE A 119 10.94 11.27 4.11
N SER A 120 10.04 12.05 3.52
CA SER A 120 8.68 12.29 4.00
C SER A 120 7.68 11.68 3.04
N ILE A 121 6.70 10.98 3.60
CA ILE A 121 5.65 10.28 2.87
C ILE A 121 4.31 10.75 3.43
N ASP A 122 3.37 11.03 2.53
CA ASP A 122 1.96 11.21 2.87
C ASP A 122 1.18 10.14 2.10
N ALA A 123 0.70 9.12 2.81
CA ALA A 123 -0.09 8.02 2.28
C ALA A 123 -1.39 7.94 3.09
N PRO A 124 -2.41 8.74 2.74
CA PRO A 124 -3.57 8.93 3.60
C PRO A 124 -4.35 7.62 3.82
N ASP A 125 -4.37 6.72 2.83
CA ASP A 125 -5.00 5.39 2.89
C ASP A 125 -4.14 4.33 3.59
N GLY A 126 -2.92 4.68 3.97
CA GLY A 126 -1.98 3.83 4.68
C GLY A 126 -0.86 3.34 3.77
N ILE A 127 0.29 2.98 4.36
CA ILE A 127 1.46 2.55 3.59
C ILE A 127 1.39 1.04 3.34
N GLY A 128 1.47 0.65 2.07
CA GLY A 128 1.61 -0.74 1.64
C GLY A 128 3.08 -1.16 1.55
N SER A 129 3.89 -0.42 0.80
CA SER A 129 5.33 -0.68 0.65
C SER A 129 6.16 0.57 0.36
N ILE A 130 7.43 0.54 0.75
CA ILE A 130 8.44 1.54 0.40
C ILE A 130 9.62 0.79 -0.21
N VAL A 131 10.05 1.20 -1.40
CA VAL A 131 11.13 0.56 -2.15
C VAL A 131 12.13 1.63 -2.57
N ILE A 132 13.41 1.47 -2.20
CA ILE A 132 14.51 2.35 -2.60
C ILE A 132 15.51 1.54 -3.43
N ASN A 133 15.84 2.00 -4.65
CA ASN A 133 16.68 1.29 -5.62
C ASN A 133 16.30 -0.20 -5.80
N GLY A 134 14.99 -0.47 -5.82
CA GLY A 134 14.47 -1.85 -5.97
C GLY A 134 14.53 -2.70 -4.69
N VAL A 135 15.02 -2.16 -3.57
CA VAL A 135 15.07 -2.85 -2.26
C VAL A 135 13.94 -2.36 -1.37
N THR A 136 13.10 -3.28 -0.88
CA THR A 136 12.05 -2.94 0.09
C THR A 136 12.66 -2.50 1.42
N VAL A 137 12.20 -1.37 1.94
CA VAL A 137 12.56 -0.87 3.28
C VAL A 137 11.82 -1.69 4.33
N THR A 138 12.58 -2.26 5.27
CA THR A 138 12.10 -3.18 6.31
C THR A 138 12.35 -2.66 7.73
N GLY A 139 13.34 -1.79 7.92
CA GLY A 139 13.61 -1.18 9.22
C GLY A 139 14.95 -0.48 9.35
N VAL A 140 15.24 -0.04 10.58
CA VAL A 140 16.47 0.65 10.96
C VAL A 140 17.69 -0.27 10.88
N GLY A 141 18.81 0.28 10.46
CA GLY A 141 20.09 -0.42 10.25
C GLY A 141 20.18 -1.15 8.91
N GLN A 142 19.09 -1.17 8.12
CA GLN A 142 19.12 -1.75 6.79
C GLN A 142 20.01 -0.93 5.86
N GLN A 143 20.86 -1.63 5.11
CA GLN A 143 21.66 -1.04 4.04
C GLN A 143 20.98 -1.23 2.69
N ILE A 144 20.97 -0.18 1.88
CA ILE A 144 20.40 -0.16 0.53
C ILE A 144 21.52 0.24 -0.42
N PRO A 145 21.92 -0.64 -1.35
CA PRO A 145 23.02 -0.36 -2.28
C PRO A 145 22.73 0.84 -3.18
N GLY A 146 23.73 1.72 -3.31
CA GLY A 146 23.88 2.69 -4.38
C GLY A 146 24.85 2.19 -5.44
N ASP A 147 25.29 3.08 -6.32
CA ASP A 147 26.30 2.76 -7.33
C ASP A 147 27.71 2.70 -6.72
N PHE A 148 28.04 3.56 -5.74
CA PHE A 148 29.39 3.70 -5.18
C PHE A 148 29.47 3.40 -3.66
N GLY A 149 28.35 3.00 -3.07
CA GLY A 149 28.22 2.85 -1.63
C GLY A 149 26.86 2.32 -1.20
N PHE A 150 26.43 2.67 0.00
CA PHE A 150 25.11 2.28 0.49
C PHE A 150 24.48 3.35 1.36
N LEU A 151 23.15 3.45 1.27
CA LEU A 151 22.32 4.16 2.25
C LEU A 151 22.13 3.27 3.47
N THR A 152 22.23 3.82 4.67
CA THR A 152 21.79 3.15 5.90
C THR A 152 20.54 3.83 6.43
N ILE A 153 19.50 3.05 6.71
CA ILE A 153 18.28 3.55 7.36
C ILE A 153 18.59 3.83 8.82
N VAL A 154 18.62 5.09 9.22
CA VAL A 154 18.94 5.54 10.59
C VAL A 154 17.69 5.58 11.47
N SER A 155 16.57 6.00 10.89
CA SER A 155 15.27 6.06 11.56
C SER A 155 14.17 5.62 10.59
N PHE A 156 13.14 4.97 11.11
CA PHE A 156 11.98 4.56 10.34
C PHE A 156 10.71 4.59 11.21
N ASN A 157 9.72 5.37 10.80
CA ASN A 157 8.38 5.37 11.38
C ASN A 157 7.43 4.57 10.45
N PRO A 158 7.00 3.36 10.82
CA PRO A 158 6.15 2.54 9.95
C PRO A 158 4.73 3.09 9.77
N SER A 159 4.25 3.95 10.67
CA SER A 159 2.90 4.53 10.57
C SER A 159 2.84 5.67 9.57
N THR A 160 3.91 6.47 9.47
CA THR A 160 3.98 7.64 8.57
C THR A 160 4.92 7.44 7.39
N GLY A 161 5.74 6.39 7.40
CA GLY A 161 6.78 6.14 6.40
C GLY A 161 7.99 7.07 6.49
N ALA A 162 8.05 7.94 7.51
CA ALA A 162 9.15 8.88 7.66
C ALA A 162 10.46 8.11 7.89
N ILE A 163 11.48 8.42 7.08
CA ILE A 163 12.79 7.78 7.12
C ILE A 163 13.85 8.88 7.31
N GLU A 164 14.81 8.61 8.18
CA GLU A 164 16.10 9.31 8.18
C GLU A 164 17.16 8.32 7.71
N TYR A 165 18.12 8.80 6.91
CA TYR A 165 19.19 7.99 6.37
C TYR A 165 20.52 8.74 6.40
N ASN A 166 21.62 8.00 6.36
CA ASN A 166 22.91 8.50 5.89
C ASN A 166 23.39 7.63 4.73
N TYR A 167 24.42 8.09 4.04
CA TYR A 167 25.07 7.38 2.96
C TYR A 167 26.55 7.21 3.30
N THR A 168 27.12 6.06 2.96
CA THR A 168 28.56 5.80 3.09
C THR A 168 29.11 5.42 1.72
N VAL A 169 30.07 6.21 1.22
CA VAL A 169 30.86 5.84 0.04
C VAL A 169 31.89 4.78 0.42
N THR A 170 32.10 3.79 -0.44
CA THR A 170 33.00 2.66 -0.15
C THR A 170 34.12 2.48 -1.16
N GLU A 171 33.99 3.12 -2.31
CA GLU A 171 34.96 3.09 -3.40
C GLU A 171 35.21 4.47 -3.96
N SER A 172 36.42 4.67 -4.47
CA SER A 172 36.81 5.88 -5.18
C SER A 172 36.08 5.98 -6.51
N VAL A 173 35.67 7.19 -6.83
CA VAL A 173 34.84 7.55 -7.97
C VAL A 173 35.66 8.44 -8.91
N ALA A 174 35.42 8.30 -10.21
CA ALA A 174 36.08 9.16 -11.19
C ALA A 174 35.41 10.54 -11.22
N HIS A 175 36.13 11.56 -10.73
CA HIS A 175 35.67 12.94 -10.70
C HIS A 175 35.83 13.68 -12.05
N PRO A 176 34.88 14.58 -12.40
CA PRO A 176 34.89 15.27 -13.70
C PRO A 176 35.93 16.39 -13.78
N ASN A 177 36.29 17.00 -12.65
CA ASN A 177 37.36 17.99 -12.62
C ASN A 177 38.65 17.33 -12.12
N GLN A 178 39.79 17.88 -12.54
CA GLN A 178 41.10 17.47 -12.01
C GLN A 178 41.78 18.75 -11.57
N THR A 179 41.62 19.09 -10.30
CA THR A 179 42.20 20.29 -9.70
C THR A 179 43.55 19.95 -9.06
N ASN A 180 44.47 20.91 -9.02
CA ASN A 180 45.80 20.73 -8.41
C ASN A 180 45.75 20.76 -6.86
N GLY A 181 44.59 20.55 -6.27
CA GLY A 181 44.28 20.75 -4.86
C GLY A 181 42.85 20.33 -4.57
N PHE A 182 42.52 20.19 -3.29
CA PHE A 182 41.15 19.88 -2.85
C PHE A 182 40.16 20.96 -3.33
N ASP A 183 39.10 20.55 -4.02
CA ASP A 183 37.96 21.39 -4.38
C ASP A 183 36.68 20.76 -3.82
N PRO A 184 36.03 21.37 -2.81
CA PRO A 184 34.81 20.82 -2.23
C PRO A 184 33.63 20.78 -3.22
N ASN A 185 33.72 21.46 -4.36
CA ASN A 185 32.67 21.44 -5.39
C ASN A 185 32.92 20.38 -6.46
N ASP A 186 34.09 19.74 -6.47
CA ASP A 186 34.32 18.59 -7.33
C ASP A 186 33.58 17.39 -6.75
N THR A 187 32.39 17.14 -7.30
CA THR A 187 31.44 16.20 -6.74
C THR A 187 30.85 15.29 -7.80
N VAL A 188 30.63 14.03 -7.42
CA VAL A 188 29.88 13.06 -8.22
C VAL A 188 28.65 12.61 -7.42
N PRO A 189 27.43 12.73 -7.97
CA PRO A 189 26.22 12.29 -7.28
C PRO A 189 25.99 10.78 -7.44
N ASP A 190 25.74 10.08 -6.32
CA ASP A 190 25.10 8.75 -6.33
C ASP A 190 23.58 8.93 -6.28
N ASN A 191 22.85 8.32 -7.21
CA ASN A 191 21.43 8.59 -7.43
C ASN A 191 20.56 7.43 -6.93
N PHE A 192 19.50 7.80 -6.21
CA PHE A 192 18.56 6.86 -5.65
C PHE A 192 17.16 7.13 -6.17
N SER A 193 16.44 6.05 -6.47
CA SER A 193 15.03 6.07 -6.81
C SER A 193 14.23 5.53 -5.63
N ILE A 194 13.13 6.20 -5.28
CA ILE A 194 12.19 5.71 -4.28
C ILE A 194 10.79 5.60 -4.91
N THR A 195 10.12 4.50 -4.59
CA THR A 195 8.70 4.27 -4.91
C THR A 195 7.98 3.89 -3.62
N VAL A 196 6.86 4.55 -3.38
CA VAL A 196 5.93 4.25 -2.29
C VAL A 196 4.63 3.77 -2.92
N THR A 197 4.05 2.73 -2.34
CA THR A 197 2.73 2.21 -2.72
C THR A 197 1.88 2.12 -1.47
N ASP A 198 0.65 2.63 -1.51
CA ASP A 198 -0.31 2.46 -0.41
C ASP A 198 -1.00 1.08 -0.47
N VAL A 199 -2.04 0.91 0.34
CA VAL A 199 -2.72 -0.37 0.55
C VAL A 199 -3.72 -0.72 -0.55
N ASP A 200 -4.24 0.27 -1.28
CA ASP A 200 -5.20 0.13 -2.38
C ASP A 200 -4.53 0.22 -3.77
N GLY A 201 -3.25 0.55 -3.83
CA GLY A 201 -2.38 0.32 -4.98
C GLY A 201 -1.92 1.59 -5.70
N ASP A 202 -2.27 2.75 -5.17
CA ASP A 202 -1.79 4.04 -5.59
C ASP A 202 -0.28 4.16 -5.28
N SER A 203 0.45 4.86 -6.16
CA SER A 203 1.90 4.93 -6.06
C SER A 203 2.47 6.30 -6.40
N ALA A 204 3.52 6.68 -5.68
CA ALA A 204 4.30 7.88 -5.93
C ALA A 204 5.78 7.53 -5.96
N SER A 205 6.54 8.23 -6.81
CA SER A 205 7.98 8.03 -6.93
C SER A 205 8.71 9.37 -7.02
N THR A 206 9.93 9.40 -6.54
CA THR A 206 10.86 10.51 -6.73
C THR A 206 12.29 10.00 -6.77
N THR A 207 13.22 10.89 -7.13
CA THR A 207 14.65 10.63 -7.11
C THR A 207 15.34 11.63 -6.19
N PHE A 208 16.42 11.19 -5.55
CA PHE A 208 17.29 12.03 -4.75
C PHE A 208 18.72 11.55 -4.92
N ALA A 209 19.68 12.36 -4.51
CA ALA A 209 21.08 12.02 -4.63
C ALA A 209 21.88 12.44 -3.40
N VAL A 210 23.00 11.76 -3.20
CA VAL A 210 24.05 12.17 -2.25
C VAL A 210 25.30 12.46 -3.06
N ALA A 211 25.85 13.66 -2.89
CA ALA A 211 27.12 14.01 -3.50
C ALA A 211 28.27 13.27 -2.79
N ILE A 212 29.26 12.87 -3.58
CA ILE A 212 30.55 12.35 -3.16
C ILE A 212 31.57 13.43 -3.51
N VAL A 213 32.31 13.93 -2.53
CA VAL A 213 33.36 14.95 -2.70
C VAL A 213 34.71 14.26 -2.87
N ASP A 214 35.46 14.69 -3.89
CA ASP A 214 36.80 14.17 -4.18
C ASP A 214 37.74 14.38 -2.99
N ASP A 215 38.77 13.55 -2.89
CA ASP A 215 39.88 13.82 -1.98
C ASP A 215 41.04 14.50 -2.73
N VAL A 216 42.20 14.67 -2.08
CA VAL A 216 43.39 15.15 -2.79
C VAL A 216 44.61 14.38 -2.29
N PRO A 217 45.50 13.91 -3.18
CA PRO A 217 46.74 13.30 -2.73
C PRO A 217 47.56 14.31 -1.91
N THR A 218 47.98 13.90 -0.71
CA THR A 218 48.91 14.68 0.11
C THR A 218 50.33 14.19 -0.13
N ALA A 219 51.13 14.97 -0.86
CA ALA A 219 52.56 14.68 -1.03
C ALA A 219 53.37 15.22 0.14
N VAL A 220 54.22 14.38 0.74
CA VAL A 220 55.19 14.78 1.76
C VAL A 220 56.52 15.07 1.08
N ALA A 221 57.17 16.20 1.42
CA ALA A 221 58.46 16.55 0.83
C ALA A 221 59.58 15.65 1.38
N ASP A 222 60.30 14.99 0.48
CA ASP A 222 61.49 14.21 0.82
C ASP A 222 62.65 15.15 1.20
N ILE A 223 63.37 14.82 2.26
CA ILE A 223 64.61 15.53 2.66
C ILE A 223 65.77 14.54 2.56
N ASP A 224 66.75 14.89 1.73
CA ASP A 224 68.02 14.17 1.62
C ASP A 224 69.18 15.16 1.72
N SER A 225 70.31 14.73 2.27
CA SER A 225 71.52 15.54 2.41
C SER A 225 72.76 14.69 2.25
N VAL A 226 73.72 15.20 1.49
CA VAL A 226 75.08 14.65 1.41
C VAL A 226 76.04 15.58 2.15
N THR A 227 77.09 15.01 2.74
CA THR A 227 78.16 15.78 3.41
C THR A 227 79.33 15.97 2.47
N GLU A 228 79.99 17.14 2.52
CA GLU A 228 81.26 17.38 1.84
C GLU A 228 82.30 16.33 2.26
N ASP A 229 83.02 15.76 1.30
CA ASP A 229 83.96 14.64 1.45
C ASP A 229 83.36 13.32 1.99
N GLY A 230 82.03 13.21 2.06
CA GLY A 230 81.30 11.98 2.35
C GLY A 230 80.96 11.14 1.09
N ALA A 231 80.33 9.99 1.29
CA ALA A 231 79.79 9.22 0.16
C ALA A 231 78.67 10.01 -0.52
N THR A 232 78.73 10.16 -1.85
CA THR A 232 77.72 10.90 -2.66
C THR A 232 76.45 10.08 -2.89
N VAL A 233 76.04 9.28 -1.92
CA VAL A 233 74.84 8.43 -2.04
C VAL A 233 73.72 9.12 -1.27
N ALA A 234 72.79 9.67 -2.04
CA ALA A 234 71.47 10.10 -1.62
C ALA A 234 70.54 8.89 -1.79
N ASP A 235 69.98 8.36 -0.70
CA ASP A 235 69.14 7.16 -0.66
C ASP A 235 67.64 7.48 -0.51
N GLY A 236 67.25 8.74 -0.72
CA GLY A 236 65.87 9.19 -0.64
C GLY A 236 64.90 8.24 -1.35
N ASN A 237 63.99 7.67 -0.57
CA ASN A 237 62.77 7.06 -1.07
C ASN A 237 61.62 8.05 -0.93
N VAL A 238 60.74 8.08 -1.93
CA VAL A 238 59.42 8.70 -1.79
C VAL A 238 58.70 7.96 -0.67
N ILE A 239 58.29 8.68 0.38
CA ILE A 239 57.45 8.15 1.48
C ILE A 239 56.00 8.54 1.29
#